data_AF-M0NBA9-F1
#
_entry.id   AF-M0NBA9-F1
#
_cell.length_a   1.000
_cell.length_b   1.000
_cell.length_c   1.000
_cell.angle_alpha   90.00
_cell.angle_beta   90.00
_cell.angle_gamma   90.00
#
_symmetry.space_group_name_H-M   'P 1'
#
loop_
_entity.id
_entity.type
_entity.pdbx_description
1 polymer ?
#
loop_
_entity_poly.entity_id
_entity_poly.type
_entity_poly.pdbx_seq_one_letter_code
_entity_poly.pdbx_strand_id
1 'polypeptide(L)'
;MSDQTEREWTDDGKYAEMYPVERVYELVQQAPRQVATTADIVEAMGCTRATARRKLRDLAVEGKVEKRQPSDRLVLWYLPEDETDTTLKRLSNELGEAITVGDTVYEDGDKHPAATES
;
A
#
# COMPACT_ATOMS: atom_id res chain seq x y z
N MET A 1 -14.25 39.67 -2.03
CA MET A 1 -13.47 38.43 -2.26
C MET A 1 -13.12 37.86 -0.90
N SER A 2 -13.71 36.70 -0.58
CA SER A 2 -13.22 35.66 0.34
C SER A 2 -14.26 34.55 0.31
N ASP A 3 -14.21 33.72 -0.74
CA ASP A 3 -14.92 32.44 -0.78
C ASP A 3 -14.00 31.43 -0.07
N GLN A 4 -14.02 31.43 1.26
CA GLN A 4 -13.52 30.30 2.01
C GLN A 4 -14.70 29.34 2.12
N THR A 5 -14.83 28.44 1.14
CA THR A 5 -15.77 27.35 1.18
C THR A 5 -15.47 26.53 2.44
N GLU A 6 -16.29 26.74 3.47
CA GLU A 6 -16.44 25.92 4.65
C GLU A 6 -16.73 24.49 4.17
N ARG A 7 -15.68 23.70 3.94
CA ARG A 7 -15.82 22.25 3.80
C ARG A 7 -16.09 21.74 5.20
N GLU A 8 -17.39 21.66 5.50
CA GLU A 8 -17.98 21.14 6.72
C GLU A 8 -17.23 19.91 7.21
N TRP A 9 -16.46 20.12 8.27
CA TRP A 9 -15.88 19.06 9.06
C TRP A 9 -17.02 18.46 9.87
N THR A 10 -17.53 17.30 9.44
CA THR A 10 -18.48 16.53 10.22
C THR A 10 -17.73 15.58 11.14
N ASP A 11 -17.89 15.80 12.44
CA ASP A 11 -17.35 15.00 13.56
C ASP A 11 -18.17 13.72 13.79
N ASP A 12 -18.61 13.06 12.72
CA ASP A 12 -19.47 11.88 12.80
C ASP A 12 -18.81 10.73 12.04
N GLY A 13 -18.48 9.65 12.75
CA GLY A 13 -17.70 8.49 12.31
C GLY A 13 -18.36 7.62 11.22
N LYS A 14 -19.01 8.22 10.25
CA LYS A 14 -19.60 7.59 9.09
C LYS A 14 -18.88 8.07 7.85
N TYR A 15 -17.91 7.28 7.38
CA TYR A 15 -17.64 6.96 5.97
C TYR A 15 -16.38 6.08 5.94
N ALA A 16 -16.53 4.83 6.40
CA ALA A 16 -15.62 3.75 6.05
C ALA A 16 -16.10 2.96 4.82
N GLU A 17 -17.24 3.37 4.25
CA GLU A 17 -17.92 2.72 3.12
C GLU A 17 -17.46 3.28 1.76
N MET A 18 -16.81 4.45 1.74
CA MET A 18 -16.27 5.04 0.50
C MET A 18 -14.92 4.43 0.05
N TYR A 19 -14.28 3.60 0.88
CA TYR A 19 -12.95 3.06 0.60
C TYR A 19 -12.91 1.55 0.87
N PRO A 20 -12.95 0.71 -0.17
CA PRO A 20 -12.82 -0.73 -0.03
C PRO A 20 -11.45 -1.11 0.54
N VAL A 21 -11.41 -2.15 1.36
CA VAL A 21 -10.19 -2.64 2.05
C VAL A 21 -9.16 -3.13 1.03
N GLU A 22 -9.65 -3.69 -0.07
CA GLU A 22 -8.91 -4.18 -1.23
C GLU A 22 -8.09 -3.05 -1.86
N ARG A 23 -8.62 -1.83 -1.91
CA ARG A 23 -7.89 -0.68 -2.47
C ARG A 23 -6.71 -0.27 -1.60
N VAL A 24 -6.83 -0.39 -0.29
CA VAL A 24 -5.69 -0.17 0.64
C VAL A 24 -4.61 -1.22 0.39
N TYR A 25 -5.01 -2.48 0.21
CA TYR A 25 -4.10 -3.59 -0.07
C TYR A 25 -3.32 -3.41 -1.38
N GLU A 26 -3.99 -3.00 -2.46
CA GLU A 26 -3.34 -2.67 -3.74
C GLU A 26 -2.29 -1.57 -3.60
N LEU A 27 -2.58 -0.51 -2.84
CA LEU A 27 -1.65 0.61 -2.66
C LEU A 27 -0.37 0.20 -1.91
N VAL A 28 -0.47 -0.69 -0.92
CA VAL A 28 0.73 -1.21 -0.23
C VAL A 28 1.56 -2.10 -1.17
N GLN A 29 0.92 -2.86 -2.06
CA GLN A 29 1.62 -3.66 -3.07
C GLN A 29 2.38 -2.81 -4.11
N GLN A 30 1.83 -1.65 -4.47
CA GLN A 30 2.41 -0.74 -5.47
C GLN A 30 3.52 0.16 -4.94
N ALA A 31 3.76 0.18 -3.62
CA ALA A 31 4.79 1.01 -3.04
C ALA A 31 6.20 0.53 -3.49
N PRO A 32 7.15 1.45 -3.80
CA PRO A 32 8.50 1.12 -4.35
C PRO A 32 9.33 0.17 -3.49
N ARG A 33 9.00 0.12 -2.21
CA ARG A 33 9.27 -0.99 -1.30
C ARG A 33 7.89 -1.37 -0.79
N GLN A 34 7.59 -2.65 -0.56
CA GLN A 34 6.30 -3.16 -0.04
C GLN A 34 6.00 -2.70 1.40
N VAL A 35 6.22 -1.42 1.66
CA VAL A 35 6.16 -0.69 2.90
C VAL A 35 5.45 0.63 2.59
N ALA A 36 4.39 0.91 3.34
CA ALA A 36 3.67 2.17 3.25
C ALA A 36 3.60 2.81 4.63
N THR A 37 3.60 4.14 4.67
CA THR A 37 3.20 4.91 5.84
C THR A 37 1.71 5.17 5.82
N THR A 38 1.14 5.50 6.97
CA THR A 38 -0.26 5.98 7.02
C THR A 38 -0.47 7.26 6.18
N ALA A 39 0.58 8.07 5.98
CA ALA A 39 0.47 9.29 5.17
C ALA A 39 0.31 8.94 3.69
N ASP A 40 1.07 7.99 3.17
CA ASP A 40 0.99 7.52 1.78
C ASP A 40 -0.42 7.01 1.45
N ILE A 41 -1.03 6.28 2.39
CA ILE A 41 -2.39 5.77 2.27
C ILE A 41 -3.44 6.89 2.30
N VAL A 42 -3.22 7.93 3.11
CA VAL A 42 -4.10 9.10 3.15
C VAL A 42 -4.03 9.88 1.85
N GLU A 43 -2.83 10.11 1.33
CA GLU A 43 -2.61 10.81 0.07
C GLU A 43 -3.26 10.06 -1.09
N ALA A 44 -3.03 8.76 -1.21
CA ALA A 44 -3.54 7.95 -2.30
C ALA A 44 -5.07 7.75 -2.27
N MET A 45 -5.71 7.72 -1.09
CA MET A 45 -7.16 7.53 -0.98
C MET A 45 -7.93 8.84 -0.77
N GLY A 46 -7.27 9.94 -0.41
CA GLY A 46 -7.95 11.18 -0.02
C GLY A 46 -8.80 11.04 1.25
N CYS A 47 -8.49 10.06 2.11
CA CYS A 47 -9.26 9.78 3.33
C CYS A 47 -8.63 10.41 4.58
N THR A 48 -9.35 10.42 5.70
CA THR A 48 -8.76 10.88 6.97
C THR A 48 -7.72 9.89 7.50
N ARG A 49 -6.73 10.39 8.26
CA ARG A 49 -5.75 9.52 8.97
C ARG A 49 -6.40 8.50 9.89
N ALA A 50 -7.53 8.85 10.52
CA ALA A 50 -8.26 7.94 11.40
C ALA A 50 -8.85 6.76 10.61
N THR A 51 -9.45 7.04 9.44
CA THR A 51 -9.98 6.01 8.54
C THR A 51 -8.86 5.11 8.00
N ALA A 52 -7.76 5.70 7.53
CA ALA A 52 -6.60 4.94 7.06
C ALA A 52 -6.04 4.00 8.15
N ARG A 53 -5.85 4.50 9.37
CA ARG A 53 -5.36 3.69 10.51
C ARG A 53 -6.30 2.55 10.85
N ARG A 54 -7.61 2.81 10.86
CA ARG A 54 -8.61 1.78 11.14
C ARG A 54 -8.52 0.66 10.10
N LYS A 55 -8.52 1.00 8.81
CA LYS A 55 -8.45 0.01 7.72
C LYS A 55 -7.13 -0.79 7.73
N LEU A 56 -5.99 -0.14 7.99
CA LEU A 56 -4.69 -0.80 8.13
C LEU A 56 -4.64 -1.77 9.31
N ARG A 57 -5.28 -1.40 10.43
CA ARG A 57 -5.42 -2.30 11.57
C ARG A 57 -6.30 -3.50 11.23
N ASP A 58 -7.40 -3.29 10.53
CA ASP A 58 -8.30 -4.38 10.12
C ASP A 58 -7.55 -5.36 9.18
N LEU A 59 -6.76 -4.84 8.23
CA LEU A 59 -5.85 -5.65 7.38
C LEU A 59 -4.78 -6.41 8.18
N ALA A 60 -4.24 -5.81 9.24
CA ALA A 60 -3.24 -6.47 10.08
C ALA A 60 -3.85 -7.61 10.91
N VAL A 61 -5.10 -7.46 11.36
CA VAL A 61 -5.86 -8.54 12.01
C VAL A 61 -6.09 -9.70 11.04
N GLU A 62 -6.33 -9.41 9.77
CA GLU A 62 -6.46 -10.41 8.69
C GLU A 62 -5.12 -11.02 8.25
N GLY A 63 -3.98 -10.56 8.80
CA GLY A 63 -2.65 -11.02 8.41
C GLY A 63 -2.19 -10.57 7.03
N LYS A 64 -2.93 -9.65 6.39
CA LYS A 64 -2.60 -9.13 5.05
C LYS A 64 -1.51 -8.06 5.06
N VAL A 65 -1.28 -7.42 6.22
CA VAL A 65 -0.19 -6.46 6.41
C VAL A 65 0.43 -6.65 7.80
N GLU A 66 1.72 -6.34 7.94
CA GLU A 66 2.40 -6.26 9.23
C GLU A 66 2.63 -4.80 9.62
N LYS A 67 2.45 -4.49 10.90
CA LYS A 67 2.83 -3.18 11.46
C LYS A 67 4.22 -3.28 12.08
N ARG A 68 5.15 -2.42 11.69
CA ARG A 68 6.38 -2.17 12.49
C ARG A 68 6.50 -0.71 12.86
N GLN A 69 7.02 -0.47 14.06
CA GLN A 69 7.23 0.86 14.61
C GLN A 69 8.70 1.01 14.97
N PRO A 70 9.58 1.34 14.00
CA PRO A 70 11.01 1.50 14.25
C PRO A 70 11.34 2.70 15.15
N SER A 71 10.43 3.66 15.29
CA SER A 71 10.55 4.77 16.24
C SER A 71 9.17 5.29 16.66
N ASP A 72 9.11 6.09 17.72
CA ASP A 72 7.85 6.67 18.22
C ASP A 72 7.08 7.50 17.17
N ARG A 73 7.79 8.05 16.18
CA ARG A 73 7.20 8.92 15.15
C ARG A 73 6.92 8.23 13.83
N LEU A 74 7.43 7.02 13.62
CA LEU A 74 7.35 6.34 12.33
C LEU A 74 6.68 4.98 12.51
N VAL A 75 5.53 4.83 11.85
CA VAL A 75 4.83 3.55 11.73
C VAL A 75 4.87 3.15 10.26
N LEU A 76 5.38 1.96 10.02
CA LEU A 76 5.52 1.33 8.72
C LEU A 76 4.58 0.13 8.64
N TRP A 77 3.92 -0.02 7.50
CA TRP A 77 3.02 -1.13 7.20
C TRP A 77 3.61 -1.93 6.06
N TYR A 78 3.87 -3.20 6.27
CA TYR A 78 4.51 -4.10 5.32
C TYR A 78 3.50 -5.10 4.78
N LEU A 79 3.71 -5.62 3.58
CA LEU A 79 3.11 -6.90 3.22
C LEU A 79 3.93 -8.02 3.87
N PRO A 80 3.27 -9.11 4.31
CA PRO A 80 3.97 -10.35 4.63
C PRO A 80 4.82 -10.75 3.43
N GLU A 81 6.01 -11.29 3.69
CA GLU A 81 6.85 -11.83 2.62
C GLU A 81 6.10 -13.00 1.97
N ASP A 82 5.74 -12.85 0.69
CA ASP A 82 5.26 -13.95 -0.12
C ASP A 82 6.48 -14.76 -0.58
N GLU A 83 6.58 -16.03 -0.16
CA GLU A 83 7.71 -16.90 -0.50
C GLU A 83 7.96 -16.99 -2.01
N THR A 84 6.89 -16.89 -2.81
CA THR A 84 6.96 -16.89 -4.28
C THR A 84 7.61 -15.61 -4.77
N ASP A 85 7.21 -14.46 -4.22
CA ASP A 85 7.74 -13.14 -4.56
C ASP A 85 9.24 -13.03 -4.25
N THR A 86 9.63 -13.50 -3.06
CA THR A 86 11.03 -13.56 -2.64
C THR A 86 11.85 -14.45 -3.55
N THR A 87 11.29 -15.61 -3.95
CA THR A 87 11.96 -16.54 -4.86
C THR A 87 12.14 -15.93 -6.25
N LEU A 88 11.11 -15.30 -6.81
CA LEU A 88 11.14 -14.70 -8.15
C LEU A 88 12.09 -13.50 -8.23
N LYS A 89 12.10 -12.63 -7.21
CA LYS A 89 13.09 -11.55 -7.11
C LYS A 89 14.52 -12.08 -7.06
N ARG A 90 14.77 -13.10 -6.24
CA ARG A 90 16.10 -13.70 -6.15
C ARG A 90 16.53 -14.29 -7.50
N LEU A 91 15.62 -15.03 -8.15
CA LEU A 91 15.88 -15.63 -9.45
C LEU A 91 16.11 -14.58 -10.55
N SER A 92 15.33 -13.49 -10.61
CA SER A 92 15.54 -12.44 -11.61
C SER A 92 16.92 -11.80 -11.46
N ASN A 93 17.36 -11.56 -10.22
CA ASN A 93 18.69 -11.06 -9.93
C ASN A 93 19.81 -12.09 -10.22
N GLU A 94 19.59 -13.37 -9.89
CA GLU A 94 20.58 -14.43 -10.15
C GLU A 94 20.74 -14.73 -11.65
N LEU A 95 19.65 -14.67 -12.41
CA LEU A 95 19.66 -14.88 -13.86
C LEU A 95 20.12 -13.63 -14.63
N GLY A 96 19.94 -12.43 -14.06
CA GLY A 96 20.15 -11.17 -14.77
C GLY A 96 19.15 -10.97 -15.92
N GLU A 97 17.98 -11.60 -15.82
CA GLU A 97 16.92 -11.57 -16.82
C GLU A 97 15.58 -11.25 -16.16
N ALA A 98 14.73 -10.53 -16.90
CA ALA A 98 13.37 -10.25 -16.46
C ALA A 98 12.51 -11.52 -16.49
N ILE A 99 11.82 -11.82 -15.39
CA ILE A 99 10.86 -12.92 -15.26
C ILE A 99 9.46 -12.33 -15.21
N THR A 100 8.57 -12.72 -16.13
CA THR A 100 7.18 -12.24 -16.14
C THR A 100 6.23 -13.33 -15.63
N VAL A 101 5.42 -12.99 -14.63
CA VAL A 101 4.36 -13.85 -14.06
C VAL A 101 3.05 -13.07 -14.07
N GLY A 102 2.13 -13.47 -14.95
CA GLY A 102 0.89 -12.71 -15.18
C GLY A 102 1.20 -11.27 -15.59
N ASP A 103 0.63 -10.31 -14.87
CA ASP A 103 0.84 -8.87 -15.10
C ASP A 103 2.01 -8.29 -14.28
N THR A 104 2.87 -9.12 -13.70
CA THR A 104 4.02 -8.68 -12.89
C THR A 104 5.33 -9.09 -13.54
N VAL A 105 6.26 -8.15 -13.65
CA VAL A 105 7.64 -8.36 -14.12
C VAL A 105 8.57 -8.28 -12.91
N TYR A 106 9.47 -9.23 -12.80
CA TYR A 106 10.54 -9.29 -11.82
C TYR A 106 11.86 -9.06 -12.53
N GLU A 107 12.59 -8.01 -12.17
CA GLU A 107 13.84 -7.60 -12.81
C GLU A 107 14.77 -7.02 -11.74
N ASP A 108 16.06 -7.37 -11.78
CA ASP A 108 17.09 -6.88 -10.85
C ASP A 108 16.75 -7.01 -9.35
N GLY A 109 16.02 -8.06 -8.95
CA GLY A 109 15.62 -8.28 -7.56
C GLY A 109 14.42 -7.47 -7.08
N ASP A 110 13.81 -6.70 -7.97
CA ASP A 110 12.58 -5.96 -7.74
C ASP A 110 11.43 -6.49 -8.59
N LYS A 111 10.23 -5.97 -8.33
CA LYS A 111 9.04 -6.28 -9.12
C LYS A 111 8.30 -5.00 -9.49
N HIS A 112 7.69 -5.00 -10.66
CA HIS A 112 6.82 -3.92 -11.12
C HIS A 112 5.70 -4.49 -11.99
N PRO A 113 4.59 -3.76 -12.18
CA PRO A 113 3.60 -4.17 -13.17
C PRO A 113 4.25 -4.26 -14.56
N ALA A 114 3.81 -5.24 -15.37
CA ALA A 114 4.12 -5.28 -16.78
C ALA A 114 3.61 -3.98 -17.41
N ALA A 115 4.48 -3.25 -18.11
CA ALA A 115 4.08 -2.04 -18.80
C ALA A 115 2.96 -2.41 -19.77
N THR A 116 1.75 -1.91 -19.51
CA THR A 116 0.67 -2.02 -20.49
C THR A 116 1.02 -1.05 -21.60
N GLU A 117 1.62 -1.54 -22.67
CA GLU A 117 1.74 -0.76 -23.91
C GLU A 117 0.32 -0.31 -24.30
N SER A 118 0.08 1.00 -24.25
CA SER A 118 -1.16 1.67 -24.69
C SER A 118 -1.05 2.11 -26.13
#